data_AF-X0XI46-F1
#
_entry.id   AF-X0XI46-F1
#
_cell.length_a   1.000
_cell.length_b   1.000
_cell.length_c   1.000
_cell.angle_alpha   90.00
_cell.angle_beta   90.00
_cell.angle_gamma   90.00
#
_symmetry.space_group_name_H-M   'P 1'
#
loop_
_entity.id
_entity.type
_entity.pdbx_description
1 polymer ?
#
loop_
_entity_poly.entity_id
_entity_poly.type
_entity_poly.pdbx_seq_one_letter_code
_entity_poly.pdbx_strand_id
1 'polypeptide(L)' 'MENKEQNVILDSISEGVFTVDLDWRITSFNRAAEEITGIGHQDAVGK' A
#
# COMPACT_ATOMS: atom_id res chain seq x y z
N MET A 1 13.50 8.42 8.65
CA MET A 1 14.10 7.14 8.21
C MET A 1 12.93 6.24 7.92
N GLU A 2 12.52 6.13 6.65
CA GLU A 2 11.40 5.25 6.26
C GLU A 2 11.87 3.79 6.42
N ASN A 3 11.16 3.03 7.25
CA ASN A 3 11.46 1.64 7.55
C ASN A 3 11.19 0.77 6.32
N LYS A 4 12.21 0.59 5.47
CA LYS A 4 12.20 -0.31 4.30
C LYS A 4 11.78 -1.75 4.63
N GLU A 5 11.91 -2.20 5.87
CA GLU A 5 11.55 -3.56 6.30
C GLU A 5 10.03 -3.82 6.26
N GLN A 6 9.19 -2.79 6.46
CA GLN A 6 7.73 -2.97 6.42
C GLN A 6 7.22 -3.28 5.01
N ASN A 7 7.83 -2.69 3.98
CA ASN A 7 7.44 -2.95 2.58
C ASN A 7 7.73 -4.40 2.18
N VAL A 8 8.84 -4.99 2.64
CA VAL A 8 9.20 -6.36 2.24
C VAL A 8 8.21 -7.39 2.79
N ILE A 9 7.72 -7.21 4.02
CA ILE A 9 6.73 -8.10 4.61
C ILE A 9 5.38 -7.94 3.90
N LEU A 10 4.94 -6.71 3.67
CA LEU A 10 3.65 -6.43 3.00
C LEU A 10 3.63 -6.85 1.53
N ASP A 11 4.75 -6.72 0.81
CA ASP A 11 4.86 -7.15 -0.58
C ASP A 11 4.92 -8.69 -0.73
N SER A 12 5.26 -9.41 0.34
CA SER A 12 5.26 -10.88 0.34
C SER A 12 3.90 -11.52 0.62
N ILE A 13 2.89 -10.72 0.99
CA ILE A 13 1.53 -11.17 1.25
C ILE A 13 0.73 -11.08 -0.05
N SER A 14 0.15 -12.21 -0.48
CA SER A 14 -0.67 -12.31 -1.70
C SER A 14 -2.01 -11.58 -1.60
N GLU A 15 -2.39 -11.14 -0.41
CA GLU A 15 -3.58 -10.33 -0.17
C GLU A 15 -3.23 -8.84 -0.28
N GLY A 16 -4.12 -8.09 -0.91
CA GLY A 16 -3.95 -6.64 -1.04
C GLY A 16 -4.04 -5.96 0.33
N VAL A 17 -2.99 -5.23 0.70
CA VAL A 17 -2.92 -4.48 1.96
C VAL A 17 -2.57 -3.02 1.65
N PHE A 18 -3.32 -2.12 2.27
CA PHE A 18 -3.04 -0.70 2.27
C PHE A 18 -3.33 -0.11 3.65
N THR A 19 -2.63 0.97 3.99
CA THR A 19 -2.80 1.67 5.27
C THR A 19 -3.33 3.07 5.03
N VAL A 20 -4.10 3.60 5.98
CA VAL A 20 -4.60 4.98 5.95
C VAL A 20 -4.15 5.76 7.18
N ASP A 21 -4.04 7.09 7.06
CA ASP A 21 -3.88 7.98 8.20
C ASP A 21 -5.24 8.34 8.85
N LEU A 22 -5.20 9.21 9.87
CA LEU A 22 -6.40 9.65 10.60
C LEU A 22 -7.34 10.52 9.74
N ASP A 23 -6.84 11.08 8.65
CA ASP A 23 -7.59 11.86 7.66
C ASP A 23 -8.09 10.97 6.51
N TRP A 24 -8.05 9.64 6.69
CA TRP A 24 -8.47 8.62 5.72
C TRP A 24 -7.65 8.57 4.44
N ARG A 25 -6.45 9.16 4.43
CA ARG A 25 -5.59 9.15 3.24
C ARG A 25 -4.74 7.91 3.19
N ILE A 26 -4.63 7.30 2.00
CA ILE A 26 -3.78 6.13 1.82
C ILE A 26 -2.30 6.52 1.99
N THR A 27 -1.61 5.84 2.90
CA THR A 27 -0.19 6.08 3.26
C THR A 27 0.74 4.97 2.78
N SER A 28 0.23 3.77 2.54
CA SER A 28 0.96 2.65 1.93
C SER A 28 -0.02 1.82 1.11
N PHE A 29 0.46 1.26 0.01
CA PHE A 29 -0.31 0.43 -0.91
C PHE A 29 0.64 -0.63 -1.50
N ASN A 30 0.44 -1.90 -1.14
CA ASN A 30 1.30 -2.99 -1.60
C ASN A 30 0.98 -3.40 -3.05
N ARG A 31 1.90 -4.14 -3.67
CA ARG A 31 1.72 -4.61 -5.05
C ARG A 31 0.48 -5.49 -5.25
N ALA A 32 0.16 -6.35 -4.29
CA ALA A 32 -1.03 -7.20 -4.38
C ALA A 32 -2.32 -6.37 -4.45
N ALA A 33 -2.40 -5.23 -3.75
CA ALA A 33 -3.55 -4.34 -3.82
C ALA A 33 -3.67 -3.68 -5.20
N GLU A 34 -2.55 -3.36 -5.87
CA GLU A 34 -2.58 -2.88 -7.26
C GLU A 34 -3.14 -3.93 -8.21
N GLU A 35 -2.67 -5.17 -8.08
CA GLU A 35 -3.07 -6.27 -8.96
C GLU A 35 -4.55 -6.64 -8.78
N ILE A 36 -5.07 -6.57 -7.54
CA ILE A 36 -6.48 -6.87 -7.24
C ILE A 36 -7.41 -5.75 -7.67
N THR A 37 -7.05 -4.49 -7.41
CA THR A 37 -7.93 -3.33 -7.66
C THR A 37 -7.77 -2.73 -9.05
N GLY A 38 -6.64 -2.98 -9.71
CA GLY A 38 -6.24 -2.32 -10.96
C GLY A 38 -5.80 -0.86 -10.77
N ILE A 39 -5.65 -0.38 -9.54
CA ILE A 39 -5.23 0.99 -9.22
C ILE A 39 -3.72 0.97 -8.95
N GLY A 40 -2.96 1.80 -9.65
CA GLY A 40 -1.53 1.94 -9.37
C GLY A 40 -1.27 2.64 -8.04
N HIS A 41 -0.17 2.29 -7.35
CA HIS A 41 0.23 2.88 -6.08
C HIS A 41 0.29 4.41 -6.13
N GLN A 42 0.81 4.97 -7.22
CA GLN A 42 0.87 6.42 -7.44
C GLN A 42 -0.51 7.10 -7.51
N ASP A 43 -1.55 6.35 -7.89
CA ASP A 43 -2.92 6.85 -7.96
C ASP A 43 -3.67 6.61 -6.64
N ALA A 44 -3.25 5.62 -5.85
CA ALA A 44 -3.84 5.30 -4.56
C ALA A 44 -3.30 6.18 -3.43
N VAL A 45 -1.97 6.35 -3.34
CA VAL A 45 -1.33 7.07 -2.22
C VAL A 45 -1.70 8.55 -2.23
N GLY A 46 -2.13 9.05 -1.06
CA GLY A 46 -2.50 10.45 -0.86
C GLY A 46 -3.93 10.83 -1.28
N LYS A 47 -4.73 9.88 -1.77
CA LYS A 47 -6.20 10.03 -1.91
C LYS A 47 -6.91 9.73 -0.61
#